data_AF-A0A2E0WWX0-F1
#
_entry.id   AF-A0A2E0WWX0-F1
#
_cell.length_a   1.000
_cell.length_b   1.000
_cell.length_c   1.000
_cell.angle_alpha   90.00
_cell.angle_beta   90.00
_cell.angle_gamma   90.00
#
_symmetry.space_group_name_H-M   'P 1'
#
loop_
_entity.id
_entity.type
_entity.pdbx_description
1 polymer ?
#
loop_
_entity_poly.entity_id
_entity_poly.type
_entity_poly.pdbx_seq_one_letter_code
_entity_poly.pdbx_strand_id
1 'polypeptide(L)'
;MRVAAVEPLSGGRQSQAFYSTRHDASAEQVIGWYARRWSVEVAFHDSKQHLGFQEPQGWSRRAVERTAPVAMLLYSLVVLWFAREGHCRYQPLDSPWYVSKAEPSFADMLATLRRQSVRQKVSSLALRGPGSRKIKQLLESTLAIAA
;
A
#
# COMPACT_ATOMS: atom_id res chain seq x y z
N MET A 1 -33.87 9.60 -7.35
CA MET A 1 -32.44 9.79 -7.70
C MET A 1 -31.95 11.04 -6.98
N ARG A 2 -30.71 11.09 -6.48
CA ARG A 2 -30.16 12.27 -5.78
C ARG A 2 -29.05 12.89 -6.62
N VAL A 3 -29.02 14.22 -6.67
CA VAL A 3 -27.96 14.99 -7.34
C VAL A 3 -27.30 15.90 -6.30
N ALA A 4 -25.97 15.91 -6.27
CA ALA A 4 -25.17 16.85 -5.49
C ALA A 4 -24.35 17.71 -6.46
N ALA A 5 -24.58 19.02 -6.46
CA ALA A 5 -23.83 19.97 -7.28
C ALA A 5 -22.78 20.69 -6.44
N VAL A 6 -21.61 20.94 -7.02
CA VAL A 6 -20.51 21.68 -6.40
C VAL A 6 -20.12 22.82 -7.33
N GLU A 7 -20.15 24.03 -6.79
CA GLU A 7 -19.68 25.25 -7.43
C GLU A 7 -18.43 25.73 -6.70
N PRO A 8 -17.29 25.92 -7.38
CA PRO A 8 -16.07 26.39 -6.74
C PRO A 8 -16.17 27.88 -6.40
N LEU A 9 -15.77 28.23 -5.17
CA LEU A 9 -15.80 29.62 -4.68
C LEU A 9 -14.77 30.55 -5.37
N SER A 10 -13.74 29.96 -5.97
CA SER A 10 -12.68 30.64 -6.70
C SER A 10 -12.44 29.95 -8.04
N GLY A 11 -12.09 30.73 -9.06
CA GLY A 11 -11.93 30.22 -10.43
C GLY A 11 -10.93 29.07 -10.58
N GLY A 12 -11.08 28.30 -11.66
CA GLY A 12 -10.16 27.22 -12.04
C GLY A 12 -10.81 25.84 -12.23
N ARG A 13 -12.06 25.64 -11.77
CA ARG A 13 -12.85 24.44 -12.05
C ARG A 13 -14.24 24.83 -12.52
N GLN A 14 -14.81 24.00 -13.40
CA GLN A 14 -16.22 24.11 -13.78
C GLN A 14 -17.10 23.53 -12.67
N SER A 15 -18.34 24.00 -12.58
CA SER A 15 -19.35 23.41 -11.70
C SER A 15 -19.53 21.93 -12.05
N GLN A 16 -19.60 21.08 -11.03
CA GLN A 16 -19.67 19.62 -11.17
C GLN A 16 -20.97 19.10 -10.54
N ALA A 17 -21.55 18.08 -11.15
CA ALA A 17 -22.72 17.39 -10.61
C ALA A 17 -22.42 15.90 -10.41
N PHE A 18 -22.74 15.40 -9.22
CA PHE A 18 -22.59 14.01 -8.81
C PHE A 18 -23.96 13.37 -8.66
N TYR A 19 -24.10 12.15 -9.18
CA TYR A 19 -25.37 11.42 -9.20
C TYR A 19 -25.30 10.23 -8.26
N SER A 20 -26.36 10.02 -7.48
CA SER A 20 -26.48 8.87 -6.60
C SER A 20 -27.85 8.20 -6.71
N THR A 21 -27.84 6.87 -6.70
CA THR A 21 -29.06 6.05 -6.61
C THR A 21 -29.66 6.09 -5.21
N ARG A 22 -28.90 6.49 -4.19
CA ARG A 22 -29.33 6.55 -2.81
C ARG A 22 -29.99 7.90 -2.48
N HIS A 23 -31.29 7.89 -2.18
CA HIS A 23 -32.10 9.12 -2.09
C HIS A 23 -32.01 9.83 -0.73
N ASP A 24 -31.71 9.08 0.33
CA ASP A 24 -31.51 9.54 1.71
C ASP A 24 -30.10 10.14 1.95
N ALA A 25 -29.18 10.00 1.00
CA ALA A 25 -27.81 10.48 1.17
C ALA A 25 -27.72 12.02 1.15
N SER A 26 -26.96 12.60 2.09
CA SER A 26 -26.62 14.02 2.07
C SER A 26 -25.64 14.35 0.92
N ALA A 27 -25.55 15.62 0.53
CA ALA A 27 -24.60 16.04 -0.50
C ALA A 27 -23.14 15.74 -0.10
N GLU A 28 -22.79 15.98 1.16
CA GLU A 28 -21.47 15.67 1.73
C GLU A 28 -21.15 14.18 1.67
N GLN A 29 -22.13 13.31 1.94
CA GLN A 29 -21.95 11.86 1.83
C GLN A 29 -21.67 11.43 0.39
N VAL A 30 -22.44 11.95 -0.58
CA VAL A 30 -22.25 11.65 -2.00
C VAL A 30 -20.85 12.07 -2.46
N ILE A 31 -20.44 13.29 -2.12
CA ILE A 31 -19.11 13.81 -2.46
C ILE A 31 -18.02 13.00 -1.75
N GLY A 32 -18.19 12.67 -0.47
CA GLY A 32 -17.25 11.87 0.30
C GLY A 32 -17.05 10.46 -0.27
N TRP A 33 -18.13 9.79 -0.71
CA TRP A 33 -18.02 8.50 -1.39
C TRP A 33 -17.30 8.61 -2.72
N TYR A 34 -17.60 9.65 -3.50
CA TYR A 34 -16.90 9.90 -4.76
C TYR A 34 -15.40 10.15 -4.51
N ALA A 35 -15.04 10.92 -3.49
CA ALA A 35 -13.66 11.19 -3.12
C ALA A 35 -12.90 9.91 -2.73
N ARG A 36 -13.55 8.98 -2.00
CA ARG A 36 -12.95 7.68 -1.62
C ARG A 36 -12.57 6.82 -2.82
N ARG A 37 -13.16 7.06 -4.00
CA ARG A 37 -12.79 6.37 -5.25
C ARG A 37 -11.30 6.51 -5.57
N TRP A 38 -10.69 7.65 -5.23
CA TRP A 38 -9.26 7.94 -5.48
C TRP A 38 -8.30 6.86 -4.92
N SER A 39 -8.73 6.13 -3.88
CA SER A 39 -7.98 4.99 -3.36
C SER A 39 -7.71 3.90 -4.41
N VAL A 40 -8.55 3.77 -5.43
CA VAL A 40 -8.37 2.84 -6.55
C VAL A 40 -7.21 3.28 -7.44
N GLU A 41 -7.10 4.57 -7.74
CA GLU A 41 -5.97 5.12 -8.49
C GLU A 41 -4.65 4.93 -7.74
N VAL A 42 -4.65 5.13 -6.42
CA VAL A 42 -3.48 4.85 -5.56
C VAL A 42 -3.11 3.37 -5.64
N ALA A 43 -4.09 2.46 -5.55
CA ALA A 43 -3.85 1.03 -5.67
C ALA A 43 -3.21 0.64 -7.02
N PHE A 44 -3.68 1.23 -8.12
CA PHE A 44 -3.09 1.00 -9.44
C PHE A 44 -1.68 1.58 -9.54
N HIS A 45 -1.45 2.78 -9.00
CA HIS A 45 -0.13 3.39 -8.96
C HIS A 45 0.86 2.51 -8.20
N ASP A 46 0.51 2.11 -6.98
CA ASP A 46 1.38 1.34 -6.09
C ASP A 46 1.63 -0.06 -6.62
N SER A 47 0.63 -0.71 -7.23
CA SER A 47 0.79 -2.03 -7.85
C SER A 47 1.79 -1.99 -9.00
N LYS A 48 1.80 -0.90 -9.79
CA LYS A 48 2.79 -0.70 -10.87
C LYS A 48 4.18 -0.49 -10.32
N GLN A 49 4.33 0.41 -9.35
CA GLN A 49 5.63 0.78 -8.80
C GLN A 49 6.29 -0.35 -8.01
N HIS A 50 5.53 -1.11 -7.22
CA HIS A 50 6.11 -2.00 -6.20
C HIS A 50 5.92 -3.50 -6.48
N LEU A 51 4.97 -3.86 -7.36
CA LEU A 51 4.59 -5.26 -7.61
C LEU A 51 4.81 -5.72 -9.06
N GLY A 52 5.41 -4.87 -9.92
CA GLY A 52 5.70 -5.22 -11.31
C GLY A 52 4.45 -5.38 -12.19
N PHE A 53 3.35 -4.71 -11.83
CA PHE A 53 2.07 -4.82 -12.56
C PHE A 53 2.17 -4.46 -14.05
N GLN A 54 3.09 -3.56 -14.43
CA GLN A 54 3.34 -3.14 -15.81
C GLN A 54 4.58 -3.79 -16.45
N GLU A 55 5.33 -4.60 -15.71
CA GLU A 55 6.61 -5.16 -16.16
C GLU A 55 6.65 -6.69 -16.05
N PRO A 56 5.69 -7.42 -16.69
CA PRO A 56 5.67 -8.87 -16.64
C PRO A 56 6.87 -9.45 -17.40
N GLN A 57 7.75 -10.16 -16.69
CA GLN A 57 8.91 -10.86 -17.25
C GLN A 57 8.53 -12.20 -17.94
N GLY A 58 7.24 -12.48 -18.10
CA GLY A 58 6.72 -13.72 -18.67
C GLY A 58 6.72 -13.69 -20.20
N TRP A 59 7.26 -14.72 -20.83
CA TRP A 59 7.40 -14.84 -22.30
C TRP A 59 6.16 -15.43 -22.98
N SER A 60 5.10 -15.74 -22.21
CA SER A 60 3.84 -16.28 -22.73
C SER A 60 2.68 -15.37 -22.40
N ARG A 61 1.71 -15.27 -23.32
CA ARG A 61 0.49 -14.48 -23.16
C ARG A 61 -0.24 -14.81 -21.85
N ARG A 62 -0.37 -16.10 -21.51
CA ARG A 62 -1.02 -16.54 -20.27
C ARG A 62 -0.30 -16.06 -19.01
N ALA A 63 1.04 -15.97 -19.03
CA ALA A 63 1.80 -15.47 -17.88
C ALA A 63 1.56 -13.96 -17.69
N VAL A 64 1.55 -13.20 -18.80
CA VAL A 64 1.24 -11.76 -18.78
C VAL A 64 -0.18 -11.50 -18.26
N GLU A 65 -1.18 -12.22 -18.79
CA GLU A 65 -2.59 -12.09 -18.37
C GLU A 65 -2.83 -12.39 -16.89
N ARG A 66 -2.01 -13.26 -16.29
CA ARG A 66 -2.08 -13.60 -14.85
C ARG A 66 -1.34 -12.61 -13.95
N THR A 67 -0.36 -11.87 -14.47
CA THR A 67 0.49 -11.00 -13.65
C THR A 67 -0.32 -9.86 -13.02
N ALA A 68 -1.15 -9.17 -13.81
CA ALA A 68 -1.99 -8.08 -13.34
C ALA A 68 -2.96 -8.49 -12.21
N PRO A 69 -3.81 -9.54 -12.35
CA PRO A 69 -4.72 -9.93 -11.27
C PRO A 69 -3.98 -10.45 -10.02
N VAL A 70 -2.85 -11.15 -10.20
CA VAL A 70 -2.03 -11.59 -9.05
C VAL A 70 -1.43 -10.40 -8.32
N ALA A 71 -0.91 -9.39 -9.03
CA ALA A 71 -0.39 -8.17 -8.40
C ALA A 71 -1.49 -7.41 -7.62
N MET A 72 -2.70 -7.28 -8.16
CA MET A 72 -3.82 -6.65 -7.44
C MET A 72 -4.26 -7.44 -6.21
N LEU A 73 -4.23 -8.78 -6.29
CA LEU A 73 -4.50 -9.64 -5.14
C LEU A 73 -3.43 -9.46 -4.06
N LEU A 74 -2.15 -9.46 -4.45
CA LEU A 74 -1.03 -9.24 -3.53
C LEU A 74 -1.10 -7.87 -2.87
N TYR A 75 -1.39 -6.80 -3.63
CA TYR A 75 -1.63 -5.47 -3.09
C TYR A 75 -2.70 -5.52 -1.98
N SER A 76 -3.85 -6.11 -2.29
CA SER A 76 -4.98 -6.21 -1.35
C SER A 76 -4.61 -7.00 -0.09
N LEU A 77 -3.90 -8.12 -0.24
CA LEU A 77 -3.45 -8.94 0.89
C LEU A 77 -2.44 -8.20 1.77
N VAL A 78 -1.50 -7.45 1.18
CA VAL A 78 -0.53 -6.65 1.93
C VAL A 78 -1.24 -5.56 2.75
N VAL A 79 -2.17 -4.83 2.14
CA VAL A 79 -2.95 -3.77 2.84
C VAL A 79 -3.80 -4.38 3.96
N LEU A 80 -4.50 -5.48 3.70
CA LEU A 80 -5.33 -6.16 4.71
C LEU A 80 -4.49 -6.71 5.85
N TRP A 81 -3.37 -7.34 5.56
CA TRP A 81 -2.44 -7.82 6.59
C TRP A 81 -1.90 -6.65 7.43
N PHE A 82 -1.52 -5.55 6.77
CA PHE A 82 -0.99 -4.39 7.47
C PHE A 82 -2.03 -3.77 8.40
N ALA A 83 -3.26 -3.60 7.94
CA ALA A 83 -4.36 -3.07 8.73
C ALA A 83 -4.72 -3.96 9.94
N ARG A 84 -4.59 -5.30 9.81
CA ARG A 84 -4.93 -6.24 10.88
C ARG A 84 -3.81 -6.41 11.92
N GLU A 85 -2.57 -6.55 11.46
CA GLU A 85 -1.45 -6.98 12.33
C GLU A 85 -0.10 -6.35 11.98
N GLY A 86 0.05 -5.75 10.79
CA GLY A 86 1.33 -5.18 10.38
C GLY A 86 1.59 -3.80 10.99
N HIS A 87 0.54 -3.02 11.26
CA HIS A 87 0.68 -1.65 11.75
C HIS A 87 1.42 -1.56 13.10
N CYS A 88 1.18 -2.48 14.04
CA CYS A 88 1.90 -2.51 15.31
C CYS A 88 3.39 -2.89 15.17
N ARG A 89 3.79 -3.38 14.00
CA ARG A 89 5.17 -3.77 13.66
C ARG A 89 5.83 -2.75 12.72
N TYR A 90 5.13 -1.68 12.36
CA TYR A 90 5.64 -0.62 11.51
C TYR A 90 6.71 0.19 12.26
N GLN A 91 7.83 0.41 11.58
CA GLN A 91 8.89 1.28 12.03
C GLN A 91 9.18 2.28 10.91
N PRO A 92 8.89 3.57 11.13
CA PRO A 92 9.27 4.63 10.19
C PRO A 92 10.78 4.63 9.98
N LEU A 93 11.21 4.89 8.74
CA LEU A 93 12.60 5.22 8.46
C LEU A 93 12.86 6.65 8.95
N ASP A 94 13.81 6.82 9.87
CA ASP A 94 14.29 8.15 10.25
C ASP A 94 15.02 8.78 9.06
N SER A 95 14.29 9.55 8.28
CA SER A 95 14.81 10.32 7.15
C SER A 95 14.87 11.79 7.54
N PRO A 96 16.08 12.38 7.73
CA PRO A 96 16.24 13.78 8.14
C PRO A 96 15.56 14.79 7.21
N TRP A 97 15.42 14.44 5.94
CA TRP A 97 14.78 15.27 4.90
C TRP A 97 13.27 15.05 4.79
N TYR A 98 12.67 14.11 5.54
CA TYR A 98 11.25 13.76 5.43
C TYR A 98 10.59 13.55 6.80
N VAL A 99 10.68 14.60 7.62
CA VAL A 99 10.23 14.61 9.02
C VAL A 99 8.70 14.62 9.17
N SER A 100 7.97 15.03 8.13
CA SER A 100 6.51 15.21 8.18
C SER A 100 5.70 13.96 7.82
N LYS A 101 6.34 12.81 7.56
CA LYS A 101 5.64 11.58 7.19
C LYS A 101 4.90 11.00 8.41
N ALA A 102 3.59 11.26 8.47
CA ALA A 102 2.74 10.78 9.56
C ALA A 102 2.13 9.39 9.28
N GLU A 103 1.84 9.08 8.01
CA GLU A 103 1.11 7.87 7.63
C GLU A 103 1.98 6.90 6.80
N PRO A 104 1.81 5.58 7.01
CA PRO A 104 2.55 4.57 6.27
C PRO A 104 2.06 4.49 4.81
N SER A 105 3.00 4.53 3.86
CA SER A 105 2.70 4.28 2.44
C SER A 105 2.65 2.78 2.13
N PHE A 106 2.13 2.38 0.96
CA PHE A 106 2.16 0.97 0.54
C PHE A 106 3.58 0.39 0.52
N ALA A 107 4.56 1.20 0.11
CA ALA A 107 5.98 0.84 0.18
C ALA A 107 6.40 0.43 1.60
N ASP A 108 5.99 1.22 2.61
CA ASP A 108 6.26 0.92 4.02
C ASP A 108 5.58 -0.37 4.48
N MET A 109 4.34 -0.60 4.02
CA MET A 109 3.60 -1.83 4.34
C MET A 109 4.32 -3.06 3.77
N LEU A 110 4.75 -2.99 2.51
CA LEU A 110 5.47 -4.05 1.83
C LEU A 110 6.86 -4.29 2.43
N ALA A 111 7.60 -3.22 2.75
CA ALA A 111 8.85 -3.26 3.49
C ALA A 111 8.68 -3.96 4.85
N THR A 112 7.64 -3.60 5.60
CA THR A 112 7.34 -4.20 6.90
C THR A 112 7.01 -5.69 6.75
N LEU A 113 6.23 -6.08 5.74
CA LEU A 113 5.93 -7.50 5.47
C LEU A 113 7.19 -8.29 5.12
N ARG A 114 8.07 -7.74 4.27
CA ARG A 114 9.35 -8.37 3.90
C ARG A 114 10.24 -8.56 5.13
N ARG A 115 10.39 -7.53 5.97
CA ARG A 115 11.14 -7.60 7.23
C ARG A 115 10.61 -8.70 8.15
N GLN A 116 9.29 -8.79 8.34
CA GLN A 116 8.68 -9.83 9.17
C GLN A 116 8.89 -11.24 8.59
N SER A 117 8.72 -11.40 7.28
CA SER A 117 8.92 -12.68 6.60
C SER A 117 10.36 -13.18 6.74
N VAL A 118 11.36 -12.30 6.56
CA VAL A 118 12.76 -12.65 6.73
C VAL A 118 13.07 -12.94 8.19
N ARG A 119 12.58 -12.13 9.14
CA ARG A 119 12.78 -12.36 10.58
C ARG A 119 12.22 -13.71 11.03
N GLN A 120 11.04 -14.08 10.55
CA GLN A 120 10.46 -15.41 10.79
C GLN A 120 11.34 -16.52 10.21
N LYS A 121 11.80 -16.35 8.96
CA LYS A 121 12.68 -17.33 8.31
C LYS A 121 14.01 -17.50 9.07
N VAL A 122 14.67 -16.41 9.45
CA VAL A 122 15.93 -16.43 10.23
C VAL A 122 15.72 -17.02 11.62
N SER A 123 14.56 -16.78 12.24
CA SER A 123 14.24 -17.37 13.55
C SER A 123 14.01 -18.88 13.46
N SER A 124 13.43 -19.35 12.35
CA SER A 124 13.23 -20.78 12.08
C SER A 124 14.53 -21.52 11.75
N LEU A 125 15.53 -20.81 11.21
CA LEU A 125 16.88 -21.36 11.04
C LEU A 125 17.49 -21.55 12.43
N ALA A 126 17.72 -22.81 12.81
CA ALA A 126 18.37 -23.18 14.06
C ALA A 126 19.88 -22.82 14.03
N LEU A 127 20.18 -21.52 13.93
CA LEU A 127 21.52 -20.97 14.07
C LEU A 127 21.99 -21.23 15.50
N ARG A 128 22.68 -22.36 15.72
CA ARG A 128 23.31 -22.73 16.99
C ARG A 128 24.79 -22.41 16.93
N GLY A 129 25.27 -21.63 17.89
CA GLY A 129 26.68 -21.27 18.02
C GLY A 129 26.91 -19.86 18.60
N PRO A 130 28.12 -19.57 19.09
CA PRO A 130 28.45 -18.31 19.77
C PRO A 130 28.29 -17.06 18.89
N GLY A 131 28.37 -17.19 17.56
CA GLY A 131 28.18 -16.08 16.60
C GLY A 131 26.73 -15.84 16.15
N SER A 132 25.78 -16.71 16.52
CA SER A 132 24.41 -16.68 16.00
C SER A 132 23.64 -15.40 16.33
N ARG A 133 23.82 -14.84 17.54
CA ARG A 133 23.20 -13.56 17.94
C ARG A 133 23.67 -12.40 17.09
N LYS A 134 24.98 -12.32 16.80
CA LYS A 134 25.58 -11.23 16.03
C LYS A 134 25.13 -11.27 14.57
N ILE A 135 25.03 -12.48 14.00
CA ILE A 135 24.49 -12.69 12.64
C ILE A 135 23.02 -12.29 12.57
N LYS A 136 22.20 -12.68 13.55
CA LYS A 136 20.78 -12.27 13.60
C LYS A 136 20.63 -10.75 13.68
N GLN A 137 21.44 -10.10 14.52
CA GLN A 137 21.39 -8.65 14.70
C GLN A 137 21.87 -7.89 13.45
N LEU A 138 22.90 -8.38 12.76
CA LEU A 138 23.36 -7.83 11.48
C LEU A 138 22.32 -7.99 10.36
N LEU A 139 21.62 -9.12 10.31
CA LEU A 139 20.51 -9.34 9.39
C LEU A 139 19.35 -8.39 9.69
N GLU A 140 18.97 -8.23 10.95
CA GLU A 140 17.92 -7.29 11.35
C GLU A 140 18.31 -5.84 11.01
N SER A 141 19.56 -5.42 11.24
CA SER A 141 20.02 -4.06 10.90
C SER A 141 20.15 -3.83 9.40
N THR A 142 20.62 -4.82 8.62
CA THR A 142 20.70 -4.69 7.15
C THR A 142 19.31 -4.67 6.52
N LEU A 143 18.36 -5.45 7.04
CA LEU A 143 16.96 -5.40 6.60
C LEU A 143 16.26 -4.09 6.95
N ALA A 144 16.68 -3.40 8.01
CA ALA A 144 16.17 -2.06 8.34
C ALA A 144 16.66 -0.99 7.35
N ILE A 145 17.81 -1.19 6.71
CA ILE A 145 18.45 -0.23 5.78
C ILE A 145 18.08 -0.53 4.31
N ALA A 146 17.84 -1.80 3.95
CA ALA A 146 17.56 -2.23 2.58
C ALA A 146 16.08 -2.10 2.15
N ALA A 147 15.22 -1.58 3.02
CA ALA A 147 13.78 -1.46 2.82
C ALA A 147 13.40 0.00 2.55
#